data_AF-A0A368YJM3-F1
#
_entry.id   AF-A0A368YJM3-F1
#
_cell.length_a   1.000
_cell.length_b   1.000
_cell.length_c   1.000
_cell.angle_alpha   90.00
_cell.angle_beta   90.00
_cell.angle_gamma   90.00
#
_symmetry.space_group_name_H-M   'P 1'
#
loop_
_entity.id
_entity.type
_entity.pdbx_description
1 polymer ?
#
loop_
_entity_poly.entity_id
_entity_poly.type
_entity_poly.pdbx_seq_one_letter_code
_entity_poly.pdbx_strand_id
1 'polypeptide(L)'
;MSGTRSHSRTEPATEDRLTGEPGRWPVWKLAILLYPFAATAVWINLFMLFLLLSWLGIDVLSPWLAALLALPLGIPATWAAGIWIRRLMDQAAPRSPIS
;
A
#
# COMPACT_ATOMS: atom_id res chain seq x y z
N MET A 1 -21.31 -48.36 -12.66
CA MET A 1 -22.19 -47.24 -12.28
C MET A 1 -22.12 -47.08 -10.76
N SER A 2 -21.42 -46.08 -10.26
CA SER A 2 -21.71 -45.36 -9.00
C SER A 2 -20.56 -44.39 -8.78
N GLY A 3 -20.80 -43.12 -9.12
CA GLY A 3 -19.94 -42.04 -8.67
C GLY A 3 -20.18 -41.80 -7.19
N THR A 4 -19.11 -41.66 -6.43
CA THR A 4 -19.17 -41.03 -5.11
C THR A 4 -18.16 -39.90 -5.09
N ARG A 5 -18.73 -38.69 -5.22
CA ARG A 5 -18.08 -37.40 -5.04
C ARG A 5 -17.77 -37.17 -3.56
N SER A 6 -16.70 -36.40 -3.36
CA SER A 6 -16.53 -35.38 -2.31
C SER A 6 -16.46 -35.82 -0.85
N HIS A 7 -15.26 -35.69 -0.28
CA HIS A 7 -15.11 -34.90 0.93
C HIS A 7 -14.06 -33.81 0.64
N SER A 8 -14.48 -32.78 -0.09
CA SER A 8 -13.75 -31.52 -0.16
C SER A 8 -13.65 -30.97 1.26
N ARG A 9 -12.43 -30.90 1.78
CA ARG A 9 -12.09 -30.23 3.03
C ARG A 9 -12.50 -28.77 2.88
N THR A 10 -13.57 -28.38 3.56
CA THR A 10 -13.96 -26.99 3.75
C THR A 10 -12.88 -26.32 4.58
N GLU A 11 -11.81 -25.87 3.92
CA GLU A 11 -10.96 -24.81 4.45
C GLU A 11 -11.86 -23.58 4.64
N PRO A 12 -11.81 -22.91 5.79
CA PRO A 12 -12.70 -21.80 6.05
C PRO A 12 -12.37 -20.71 5.02
N ALA A 13 -13.38 -20.26 4.26
CA ALA A 13 -13.31 -19.18 3.28
C ALA A 13 -12.90 -17.80 3.89
N THR A 14 -12.50 -17.79 5.16
CA THR A 14 -11.96 -16.64 5.87
C THR A 14 -10.47 -16.46 5.60
N GLU A 15 -9.69 -17.55 5.43
CA GLU A 15 -8.31 -17.43 4.97
C GLU A 15 -8.29 -16.83 3.56
N ASP A 16 -8.88 -17.44 2.54
CA ASP A 16 -8.78 -16.96 1.15
C ASP A 16 -9.38 -15.56 0.90
N ARG A 17 -10.35 -15.11 1.70
CA ARG A 17 -10.87 -13.73 1.62
C ARG A 17 -9.99 -12.70 2.35
N LEU A 18 -9.20 -13.11 3.35
CA LEU A 18 -8.18 -12.28 4.02
C LEU A 18 -6.78 -12.42 3.36
N THR A 19 -6.51 -13.55 2.72
CA THR A 19 -5.31 -13.95 1.99
C THR A 19 -5.71 -14.31 0.56
N GLY A 20 -6.01 -13.29 -0.25
CA GLY A 20 -6.43 -13.49 -1.63
C GLY A 20 -5.38 -14.24 -2.43
N GLU A 21 -5.70 -15.47 -2.84
CA GLU A 21 -4.85 -16.41 -3.58
C GLU A 21 -3.46 -16.65 -2.95
N PRO A 22 -2.97 -17.91 -2.88
CA PRO A 22 -1.63 -18.19 -2.38
C PRO A 22 -0.56 -17.52 -3.28
N GLY A 23 -0.23 -16.26 -2.99
CA GLY A 23 0.73 -15.43 -3.73
C GLY A 23 0.35 -13.97 -4.00
N ARG A 24 -0.93 -13.55 -3.96
CA ARG A 24 -1.32 -12.17 -4.36
C ARG A 24 -1.47 -11.22 -3.17
N TRP A 25 -0.48 -10.36 -2.95
CA TRP A 25 -0.51 -9.38 -1.84
C TRP A 25 -1.56 -8.28 -2.06
N PRO A 26 -2.58 -8.15 -1.20
CA PRO A 26 -3.60 -7.10 -1.34
C PRO A 26 -3.03 -5.72 -1.04
N VAL A 27 -3.63 -4.67 -1.65
CA VAL A 27 -3.17 -3.27 -1.55
C VAL A 27 -3.11 -2.79 -0.11
N TRP A 28 -4.06 -3.19 0.75
CA TRP A 28 -4.07 -2.78 2.15
C TRP A 28 -2.85 -3.30 2.94
N LYS A 29 -2.38 -4.52 2.64
CA LYS A 29 -1.20 -5.12 3.27
C LYS A 29 0.08 -4.41 2.82
N LEU A 30 0.15 -4.06 1.53
CA LEU A 30 1.23 -3.22 0.99
C LEU A 30 1.20 -1.81 1.62
N ALA A 31 0.02 -1.19 1.74
CA ALA A 31 -0.13 0.13 2.32
C ALA A 31 0.34 0.19 3.78
N ILE A 32 -0.01 -0.80 4.61
CA ILE A 32 0.48 -0.90 6.00
C ILE A 32 2.00 -1.03 6.03
N LEU A 33 2.57 -1.91 5.20
CA LEU A 33 4.03 -2.10 5.12
C LEU A 33 4.77 -0.82 4.68
N LEU A 34 4.17 -0.07 3.76
CA LEU A 34 4.76 1.15 3.19
C LEU A 34 4.52 2.39 4.05
N TYR A 35 3.60 2.35 5.01
CA TYR A 35 3.22 3.49 5.84
C TYR A 35 4.34 4.24 6.52
N PRO A 36 5.27 3.60 7.26
CA PRO A 36 6.36 4.35 7.88
C PRO A 36 7.22 5.08 6.84
N PHE A 37 7.43 4.51 5.65
CA PHE A 37 8.24 5.11 4.59
C PHE A 37 7.50 6.28 3.92
N ALA A 38 6.26 6.06 3.51
CA ALA A 38 5.47 7.08 2.84
C ALA A 38 5.14 8.25 3.78
N ALA A 39 4.79 7.99 5.04
CA ALA A 39 4.54 9.05 6.02
C ALA A 39 5.80 9.88 6.30
N THR A 40 6.97 9.24 6.40
CA THR A 40 8.25 9.96 6.59
C THR A 40 8.60 10.80 5.35
N ALA A 41 8.38 10.27 4.14
CA ALA A 41 8.56 11.03 2.92
C ALA A 41 7.63 12.25 2.86
N VAL A 42 6.35 12.09 3.22
CA VAL A 42 5.39 13.20 3.31
C VAL A 42 5.84 14.23 4.34
N TRP A 43 6.32 13.79 5.51
CA TRP A 43 6.82 14.68 6.56
C TRP A 43 7.97 15.56 6.06
N ILE A 44 9.02 14.94 5.52
CA ILE A 44 10.19 15.67 5.02
C ILE A 44 9.78 16.59 3.87
N ASN A 45 8.95 16.11 2.94
CA ASN A 45 8.51 16.91 1.81
C ASN A 45 7.65 18.11 2.22
N LEU A 46 6.77 17.96 3.22
CA LEU A 46 5.99 19.08 3.75
C LEU A 46 6.90 20.14 4.38
N PHE A 47 7.86 19.72 5.20
CA PHE A 47 8.79 20.65 5.82
C PHE A 47 9.62 21.39 4.76
N MET A 48 10.20 20.66 3.80
CA MET A 48 10.96 21.24 2.68
C MET A 48 10.10 22.15 1.80
N LEU A 49 8.84 21.79 1.53
CA LEU A 49 7.90 22.62 0.77
C LEU A 49 7.71 23.97 1.46
N PHE A 50 7.51 24.00 2.78
CA PHE A 50 7.35 25.25 3.51
C PHE A 50 8.66 26.05 3.65
N LEU A 51 9.83 25.42 3.64
CA LEU A 51 11.11 26.12 3.47
C LEU A 51 11.24 26.77 2.09
N LEU A 52 10.70 26.16 1.04
CA LEU A 52 10.69 26.76 -0.29
C LEU A 52 9.69 27.91 -0.36
N LEU A 53 8.49 27.71 0.17
CA LEU A 53 7.43 28.72 0.22
C LEU A 53 7.82 29.95 1.06
N SER A 54 8.77 29.83 1.98
CA SER A 54 9.26 30.98 2.75
C SER A 54 9.93 32.05 1.90
N TRP A 55 10.44 31.69 0.71
CA TRP A 55 10.92 32.65 -0.27
C TRP A 55 9.82 33.54 -0.84
N LEU A 56 8.56 33.11 -0.73
CA LEU A 56 7.36 33.85 -1.12
C LEU A 56 6.71 34.58 0.06
N GLY A 57 7.36 34.60 1.23
CA GLY A 57 6.84 35.23 2.46
C GLY A 57 5.87 34.38 3.27
N ILE A 58 5.74 33.07 2.97
CA ILE A 58 4.92 32.14 3.75
C ILE A 58 5.72 31.64 4.97
N ASP A 59 5.08 31.61 6.15
CA ASP A 59 5.74 31.13 7.37
C ASP A 59 6.17 29.66 7.27
N VAL A 60 7.36 29.34 7.77
CA VAL A 60 7.90 27.98 7.77
C VAL A 60 7.13 27.11 8.75
N LEU A 61 6.67 25.95 8.29
CA LEU A 61 6.02 24.95 9.12
C LEU A 61 7.04 24.34 10.09
N SER A 62 6.71 24.24 11.39
CA SER A 62 7.62 23.59 12.34
C SER A 62 7.79 22.09 12.01
N PRO A 63 8.96 21.48 12.29
CA PRO A 63 9.17 20.06 12.04
C PRO A 63 8.12 19.17 12.72
N TRP A 64 7.68 19.54 13.93
CA TRP A 64 6.66 18.80 14.66
C TRP A 64 5.27 18.90 14.00
N LEU A 65 4.87 20.09 13.56
CA LEU A 65 3.60 20.26 12.83
C LEU A 65 3.62 19.52 11.49
N ALA A 66 4.76 19.55 10.78
CA ALA A 66 4.95 18.77 9.56
C ALA A 66 4.76 17.26 9.82
N ALA A 67 5.28 16.75 10.94
CA ALA A 67 5.12 15.34 11.32
C ALA A 67 3.67 15.00 11.60
N LEU A 68 2.98 15.85 12.37
CA LEU A 68 1.56 15.67 12.70
C LEU A 68 0.68 15.68 11.46
N LEU A 69 0.93 16.58 10.50
CA LEU A 69 0.22 16.61 9.21
C LEU A 69 0.55 15.42 8.32
N ALA A 70 1.78 14.89 8.41
CA ALA A 70 2.20 13.73 7.64
C ALA A 70 1.53 12.42 8.07
N LEU A 71 1.05 12.31 9.32
CA LEU A 71 0.31 11.14 9.77
C LEU A 71 -0.98 10.90 8.95
N PRO A 72 -1.92 11.87 8.85
CA PRO A 72 -3.12 11.71 8.03
C PRO A 72 -2.81 11.78 6.53
N LEU A 73 -1.87 12.64 6.08
CA LEU A 73 -1.50 12.75 4.66
C LEU A 73 -0.70 11.53 4.15
N GLY A 74 -0.05 10.81 5.06
CA GLY A 74 0.63 9.55 4.77
C GLY A 74 -0.34 8.45 4.34
N ILE A 75 -1.59 8.47 4.80
CA ILE A 75 -2.62 7.47 4.43
C ILE A 75 -2.90 7.47 2.92
N PRO A 76 -3.33 8.60 2.29
CA PRO A 76 -3.54 8.61 0.85
C PRO A 76 -2.23 8.37 0.08
N ALA A 77 -1.08 8.85 0.57
CA ALA A 77 0.22 8.59 -0.04
C ALA A 77 0.57 7.09 -0.07
N THR A 78 0.38 6.39 1.05
CA THR A 78 0.57 4.93 1.10
C THR A 78 -0.35 4.16 0.22
N TRP A 79 -1.61 4.57 0.13
CA TRP A 79 -2.58 3.88 -0.70
C TRP A 79 -2.18 3.97 -2.18
N ALA A 80 -1.79 5.17 -2.62
CA ALA A 80 -1.24 5.38 -3.96
C ALA A 80 0.02 4.53 -4.21
N ALA A 81 0.95 4.49 -3.26
CA ALA A 81 2.16 3.66 -3.34
C ALA A 81 1.83 2.16 -3.39
N GLY A 82 0.86 1.69 -2.60
CA GLY A 82 0.39 0.31 -2.57
C GLY A 82 -0.26 -0.10 -3.89
N ILE A 83 -1.07 0.76 -4.51
CA ILE A 83 -1.62 0.53 -5.85
C ILE A 83 -0.50 0.45 -6.88
N TRP A 84 0.46 1.37 -6.83
CA TRP A 84 1.57 1.42 -7.76
C TRP A 84 2.45 0.16 -7.68
N ILE A 85 2.86 -0.24 -6.47
CA ILE A 85 3.63 -1.48 -6.26
C ILE A 85 2.83 -2.70 -6.68
N ARG A 86 1.52 -2.75 -6.39
CA ARG A 86 0.69 -3.86 -6.84
C ARG A 86 0.69 -3.99 -8.37
N ARG A 87 0.56 -2.88 -9.09
CA ARG A 87 0.63 -2.86 -10.56
C ARG A 87 2.00 -3.31 -11.08
N LEU A 88 3.09 -2.98 -10.38
CA LEU A 88 4.44 -3.43 -10.75
C LEU A 88 4.61 -4.95 -10.52
N MET A 89 4.08 -5.47 -9.41
CA MET A 89 4.07 -6.92 -9.14
C MET A 89 3.29 -7.67 -10.22
N ASP A 90 2.12 -7.17 -10.59
CA ASP A 90 1.29 -7.78 -11.63
C ASP A 90 1.98 -7.73 -13.02
N GLN A 91 2.79 -6.71 -13.31
CA GLN A 91 3.59 -6.62 -14.55
C GLN A 91 4.81 -7.55 -14.57
N ALA A 92 5.40 -7.81 -13.39
CA ALA A 92 6.55 -8.68 -13.25
C ALA A 92 6.18 -10.17 -13.20
N ALA A 93 4.90 -10.49 -12.96
CA ALA A 93 4.40 -11.86 -12.97
C ALA A 93 4.70 -12.50 -14.35
N PRO A 94 5.35 -13.69 -14.39
CA PRO A 94 5.64 -14.37 -15.63
C PRO A 94 4.37 -14.54 -16.46
N ARG A 95 4.43 -14.22 -17.76
CA ARG A 95 3.37 -14.63 -18.69
C ARG A 95 3.35 -16.16 -18.69
N SER A 96 2.29 -16.76 -18.17
CA SER A 96 2.08 -18.20 -18.26
C SER A 96 2.11 -18.58 -19.75
N PRO A 97 3.01 -19.48 -20.19
CA PRO A 97 3.04 -19.94 -21.57
C PRO A 97 1.71 -20.64 -21.84
N ILE A 98 0.95 -20.06 -22.76
CA ILE A 98 -0.27 -20.64 -23.29
C ILE A 98 0.19 -21.82 -24.15
N SER A 99 -0.13 -23.05 -23.73
CA SER A 99 -0.03 -24.26 -24.54
C SER A 99 -1.30 -24.48 -25.34
#